data_AF-A0A2J8KS81-F1
#
_entry.id   AF-A0A2J8KS81-F1
#
_cell.length_a   1.000
_cell.length_b   1.000
_cell.length_c   1.000
_cell.angle_alpha   90.00
_cell.angle_beta   90.00
_cell.angle_gamma   90.00
#
_symmetry.space_group_name_H-M   'P 1'
#
loop_
_entity.id
_entity.type
_entity.pdbx_description
1 polymer ?
#
loop_
_entity_poly.entity_id
_entity_poly.type
_entity_poly.pdbx_seq_one_letter_code
_entity_poly.pdbx_strand_id
1 'polypeptide(L)'
;MPEGPELHLASQFVNEACRALVFGGCVEKSSVSRNPEVPFESSAYRISASARGKELRLILSPLPGAQPPQEPLALVFRFGMS
;
A
#
# COMPACT_ATOMS: atom_id res chain seq x y z
N MET A 1 1.84 -13.26 17.07
CA MET A 1 0.95 -12.21 16.53
C MET A 1 1.74 -10.92 16.56
N PRO A 2 1.78 -10.19 15.44
CA PRO A 2 2.47 -8.94 15.33
C PRO A 2 1.82 -7.91 16.24
N GLU A 3 2.67 -7.13 16.89
CA GLU A 3 2.28 -6.09 17.84
C GLU A 3 2.61 -4.71 17.26
N GLY A 4 2.13 -3.65 17.90
CA GLY A 4 2.29 -2.27 17.42
C GLY A 4 3.70 -1.88 16.94
N PRO A 5 4.79 -2.26 17.65
CA PRO A 5 6.15 -1.96 17.20
C PRO A 5 6.50 -2.55 15.82
N GLU A 6 6.03 -3.76 15.53
CA GLU A 6 6.31 -4.42 14.24
C GLU A 6 5.62 -3.69 13.08
N LEU A 7 4.34 -3.31 13.26
CA LEU A 7 3.61 -2.54 12.25
C LEU A 7 4.23 -1.15 12.07
N HIS A 8 4.74 -0.54 13.15
CA HIS A 8 5.45 0.74 13.06
C HIS A 8 6.73 0.63 12.23
N LEU A 9 7.57 -0.37 12.48
CA LEU A 9 8.79 -0.63 11.72
C LEU A 9 8.48 -0.98 10.25
N ALA A 10 7.45 -1.78 10.00
CA ALA A 10 7.01 -2.09 8.64
C ALA A 10 6.53 -0.83 7.89
N SER A 11 5.82 0.07 8.57
CA SER A 11 5.41 1.35 8.00
C SER A 11 6.61 2.26 7.70
N GLN A 12 7.62 2.28 8.57
CA GLN A 12 8.85 3.04 8.32
C GLN A 12 9.61 2.49 7.11
N PHE A 13 9.79 1.16 7.06
CA PHE A 13 10.45 0.48 5.95
C PHE A 13 9.79 0.82 4.61
N VAL A 14 8.47 0.72 4.51
CA VAL A 14 7.75 1.05 3.26
C VAL A 14 8.03 2.50 2.84
N ASN A 15 7.95 3.45 3.78
CA ASN A 15 8.18 4.86 3.48
C ASN A 15 9.62 5.16 3.05
N GLU A 16 10.61 4.48 3.63
CA GLU A 16 12.02 4.68 3.29
C GLU A 16 12.34 4.04 1.94
N ALA A 17 11.96 2.78 1.75
CA ALA A 17 12.24 2.02 0.53
C ALA A 17 11.49 2.59 -0.69
N CYS A 18 10.25 3.05 -0.51
CA CYS A 18 9.42 3.53 -1.62
C CYS A 18 9.57 5.03 -1.92
N ARG A 19 10.31 5.80 -1.09
CA ARG A 19 10.37 7.27 -1.17
C ARG A 19 10.69 7.80 -2.58
N ALA A 20 11.64 7.17 -3.26
CA ALA A 20 12.13 7.59 -4.57
C ALA A 20 11.61 6.72 -5.72
N LEU A 21 10.77 5.72 -5.43
CA LEU A 21 10.22 4.82 -6.43
C LEU A 21 8.94 5.40 -7.03
N VAL A 22 8.73 5.09 -8.30
CA VAL A 22 7.48 5.34 -9.03
C VAL A 22 6.95 4.00 -9.49
N PHE A 23 5.74 3.68 -9.06
CA PHE A 23 5.04 2.45 -9.40
C PHE A 23 4.08 2.72 -10.56
N GLY A 24 3.66 1.66 -11.27
CA GLY A 24 2.72 1.77 -12.38
C GLY A 24 1.91 0.48 -12.57
N GLY A 25 0.79 0.60 -13.29
CA GLY A 25 -0.13 -0.50 -13.58
C GLY A 25 -1.17 -0.77 -12.50
N CYS A 26 -1.75 -1.97 -12.55
CA CYS A 26 -2.74 -2.45 -11.59
C CYS A 26 -2.08 -3.03 -10.32
N VAL A 27 -2.86 -3.11 -9.24
CA VAL A 27 -2.46 -3.87 -8.05
C VAL A 27 -2.90 -5.32 -8.21
N GLU A 28 -1.95 -6.23 -8.33
CA GLU A 28 -2.24 -7.66 -8.54
C GLU A 28 -2.45 -8.41 -7.23
N LYS A 29 -3.55 -9.16 -7.14
CA LYS A 29 -3.80 -10.11 -6.06
C LYS A 29 -3.54 -11.53 -6.55
N SER A 30 -2.90 -12.34 -5.71
CA SER A 30 -2.78 -13.78 -5.99
C SER A 30 -4.17 -14.45 -6.11
N SER A 31 -4.29 -15.42 -7.01
CA SER A 31 -5.56 -16.12 -7.29
C SER A 31 -6.11 -16.89 -6.08
N VAL A 32 -5.23 -17.37 -5.21
CA VAL A 32 -5.60 -18.13 -3.99
C VAL A 32 -6.03 -17.23 -2.83
N SER A 33 -5.65 -15.95 -2.82
CA SER A 33 -6.00 -15.04 -1.74
C SER A 33 -7.50 -14.75 -1.75
N ARG A 34 -8.13 -14.94 -0.59
CA ARG A 34 -9.57 -14.66 -0.36
C ARG A 34 -9.85 -13.20 0.03
N ASN A 35 -8.81 -12.35 0.08
CA ASN A 35 -8.96 -10.91 0.30
C ASN A 35 -9.57 -10.25 -0.95
N PRO A 36 -10.19 -9.06 -0.82
CA PRO A 36 -10.77 -8.34 -1.95
C PRO A 36 -9.71 -7.97 -3.00
N GLU A 37 -10.13 -7.89 -4.26
CA GLU A 37 -9.35 -7.23 -5.31
C GLU A 37 -9.17 -5.74 -5.01
N VAL A 38 -8.11 -5.15 -5.55
CA VAL A 38 -7.82 -3.72 -5.39
C VAL A 38 -8.11 -3.01 -6.72
N PRO A 39 -9.27 -2.33 -6.86
CA PRO A 39 -9.64 -1.63 -8.10
C PRO A 39 -8.86 -0.31 -8.22
N PHE A 40 -7.58 -0.42 -8.56
CA PHE A 40 -6.67 0.70 -8.73
C PHE A 40 -5.78 0.45 -9.94
N GLU A 41 -5.71 1.43 -10.85
CA GLU A 41 -4.81 1.44 -11.99
C GLU A 41 -4.26 2.85 -12.18
N SER A 42 -2.95 2.97 -12.34
CA SER A 42 -2.30 4.26 -12.62
C SER A 42 -0.96 4.04 -13.30
N SER A 43 -0.64 4.82 -14.33
CA SER A 43 0.63 4.76 -15.04
C SER A 43 1.82 5.23 -14.18
N ALA A 44 1.57 6.04 -13.16
CA ALA A 44 2.59 6.56 -12.26
C ALA A 44 1.98 6.93 -10.90
N TYR A 45 2.39 6.25 -9.83
CA TYR A 45 1.94 6.54 -8.47
C TYR A 45 3.04 6.32 -7.42
N ARG A 46 2.88 6.94 -6.25
CA ARG A 46 3.71 6.73 -5.06
C ARG A 46 2.97 5.90 -4.03
N ILE A 47 3.75 5.13 -3.27
CA ILE A 47 3.25 4.36 -2.12
C ILE A 47 3.81 4.99 -0.84
N SER A 48 2.93 5.18 0.14
CA SER A 48 3.30 5.63 1.49
C SER A 48 2.54 4.81 2.54
N ALA A 49 3.02 4.83 3.77
CA ALA A 49 2.48 4.02 4.86
C ALA A 49 2.33 4.81 6.18
N SER A 50 1.34 4.41 6.98
CA SER A 50 1.18 4.82 8.38
C SER A 50 0.69 3.65 9.22
N ALA A 51 1.20 3.47 10.44
CA ALA A 51 0.72 2.43 11.37
C ALA A 51 -0.05 3.00 12.56
N ARG A 52 -1.05 2.25 13.06
CA ARG A 52 -1.78 2.56 14.30
C ARG A 52 -2.19 1.27 14.99
N GLY A 53 -1.64 1.01 16.18
CA GLY A 53 -1.89 -0.25 16.87
C GLY A 53 -1.44 -1.44 16.02
N LYS A 54 -2.31 -2.44 15.83
CA LYS A 54 -2.02 -3.65 15.04
C LYS A 54 -2.40 -3.54 13.56
N GLU A 55 -2.54 -2.31 13.06
CA GLU A 55 -2.95 -2.03 11.69
C GLU A 55 -1.89 -1.18 10.98
N LEU A 56 -1.66 -1.50 9.70
CA LEU A 56 -0.84 -0.71 8.79
C LEU A 56 -1.72 -0.23 7.65
N ARG A 57 -1.68 1.07 7.36
CA ARG A 57 -2.41 1.68 6.25
C ARG A 57 -1.41 2.08 5.16
N LEU A 58 -1.58 1.53 3.97
CA LEU A 58 -0.92 2.02 2.76
C LEU A 58 -1.79 3.04 2.06
N ILE A 59 -1.16 4.02 1.40
CA ILE A 59 -1.81 5.00 0.55
C ILE A 59 -1.11 4.97 -0.81
N LEU A 60 -1.88 4.68 -1.85
CA LEU A 60 -1.50 4.74 -3.26
C LEU A 60 -1.91 6.11 -3.79
N SER A 61 -0.94 6.94 -4.17
CA SER A 61 -1.19 8.33 -4.61
C SER A 61 -0.70 8.52 -6.05
N PRO A 62 -1.61 8.63 -7.02
CA PRO A 62 -1.27 8.97 -8.40
C PRO A 62 -0.45 10.26 -8.49
N LEU A 63 0.53 10.27 -9.37
CA LEU A 63 1.34 11.47 -9.63
C LEU A 63 0.60 12.41 -10.61
N PRO A 64 0.93 13.72 -10.60
CA PRO A 64 0.38 14.65 -11.58
C PRO A 64 0.60 14.17 -13.01
N GLY A 65 -0.48 14.09 -13.80
CA GLY A 65 -0.43 13.63 -15.20
C GLY A 65 -0.49 12.10 -15.39
N ALA A 66 -0.56 11.31 -14.32
CA ALA A 66 -0.78 9.87 -14.42
C ALA A 66 -2.14 9.54 -15.06
N GLN A 67 -2.21 8.39 -15.74
CA GLN A 67 -3.39 7.92 -16.46
C GLN A 67 -3.68 6.46 -16.09
N PRO A 68 -4.95 6.02 -16.01
CA PRO A 68 -6.16 6.84 -16.09
C PRO A 68 -6.29 7.82 -14.90
N PRO A 69 -7.23 8.78 -14.95
CA PRO A 69 -7.58 9.59 -13.78
C PRO A 69 -8.02 8.67 -12.63
N GLN A 70 -7.32 8.75 -11.52
CA GLN A 70 -7.49 7.85 -10.39
C GLN A 70 -7.38 8.68 -9.11
N GLU A 71 -8.31 8.47 -8.18
CA GLU A 71 -8.23 9.06 -6.84
C GLU A 71 -7.22 8.30 -5.97
N PRO A 72 -6.53 8.97 -5.02
CA PRO A 72 -5.71 8.27 -4.04
C PRO A 72 -6.50 7.19 -3.30
N LEU A 73 -5.94 5.99 -3.19
CA LEU A 73 -6.58 4.85 -2.55
C LEU A 73 -5.83 4.44 -1.29
N ALA A 74 -6.54 4.26 -0.18
CA ALA A 74 -5.98 3.77 1.07
C ALA A 74 -6.39 2.31 1.31
N LEU A 75 -5.43 1.49 1.76
CA LEU A 75 -5.61 0.07 2.07
C LEU A 75 -5.15 -0.20 3.49
N VAL A 76 -5.95 -0.92 4.28
CA VAL A 76 -5.60 -1.28 5.67
C VAL A 76 -5.28 -2.77 5.74
N PHE A 77 -4.12 -3.07 6.34
CA PHE A 77 -3.57 -4.40 6.50
C PHE A 77 -3.49 -4.78 7.97
N ARG A 78 -3.76 -6.06 8.23
CA ARG A 78 -3.50 -6.75 9.49
C ARG A 78 -2.66 -7.97 9.17
N PHE A 79 -1.47 -8.05 9.74
CA PHE A 79 -0.45 -9.03 9.33
C PHE A 79 -0.80 -10.48 9.72
N GLY A 80 -1.71 -10.72 10.67
CA GLY A 80 -2.05 -12.10 11.03
C GLY A 80 -0.94 -12.75 11.85
N MET A 81 -0.42 -13.91 11.45
CA MET A 81 0.70 -14.57 12.16
C MET A 81 2.00 -14.59 11.36
N SER A 82 1.98 -14.17 10.09
CA SER A 82 3.06 -14.30 9.11
C SER A 82 3.09 -13.10 8.18
#